data_AF-C7GAC4-F1
#
_entry.id   AF-C7GAC4-F1
#
_cell.length_a   1.000
_cell.length_b   1.000
_cell.length_c   1.000
_cell.angle_alpha   90.00
_cell.angle_beta   90.00
_cell.angle_gamma   90.00
#
_symmetry.space_group_name_H-M   'P 1'
#
loop_
_entity.id
_entity.type
_entity.pdbx_description
1 polymer ?
#
loop_
_entity_poly.entity_id
_entity_poly.type
_entity_poly.pdbx_seq_one_letter_code
_entity_poly.pdbx_strand_id
1 'polypeptide(L)'
;MGKVKNMITMMIGIVIGAITILIILTVTGRMNYATELESQLPAVVENILYNVKIKQLYNVADNQEFTADVTEQIAKELDAQTGIVMRIMGADKEKGLFSVGVDRTFVHPNGKTGTVKCSRTVLADKLQIVEIQKYYVQFYKDAGNSECYKKYCVTEGDTISAPAVPEYKDREFAGWQDDKGYEADFSQPVEQNRNYYAVWK
;
A
#
# COMPACT_ATOMS: atom_id res chain seq x y z
N MET A 1 -0.06 -22.19 50.03
CA MET A 1 1.09 -21.94 49.13
C MET A 1 0.82 -22.32 47.66
N GLY A 2 0.33 -23.54 47.35
CA GLY A 2 0.16 -24.00 45.95
C GLY A 2 -0.86 -23.25 45.08
N LYS A 3 -2.02 -22.85 45.64
CA LYS A 3 -3.06 -22.12 44.90
C LYS A 3 -2.61 -20.73 44.43
N VAL A 4 -1.84 -20.02 45.26
CA VAL A 4 -1.30 -18.68 44.95
C VAL A 4 -0.25 -18.77 43.85
N LYS A 5 0.61 -19.81 43.88
CA LYS A 5 1.64 -20.04 42.85
C LYS A 5 1.01 -20.31 41.48
N ASN A 6 -0.03 -21.15 41.42
CA ASN A 6 -0.76 -21.43 40.17
C ASN A 6 -1.50 -20.20 39.62
N MET A 7 -2.06 -19.37 40.50
CA MET A 7 -2.72 -18.12 40.10
C MET A 7 -1.72 -17.10 39.53
N ILE A 8 -0.52 -16.99 40.10
CA ILE A 8 0.55 -16.12 39.59
C ILE A 8 1.04 -16.62 38.22
N THR A 9 1.24 -17.93 38.05
CA THR A 9 1.65 -18.50 36.75
C THR A 9 0.59 -18.28 35.66
N MET A 10 -0.71 -18.38 36.01
CA MET A 10 -1.81 -18.08 35.09
C MET A 10 -1.84 -16.59 34.69
N MET A 11 -1.65 -15.66 35.63
CA MET A 11 -1.57 -14.23 35.33
C MET A 11 -0.37 -13.90 34.43
N ILE A 12 0.80 -14.47 34.69
CA ILE A 12 1.99 -14.28 33.85
C ILE A 12 1.72 -14.79 32.42
N GLY A 13 1.04 -15.93 32.27
CA GLY A 13 0.63 -16.46 30.97
C GLY A 13 -0.29 -15.51 30.20
N ILE A 14 -1.29 -14.92 30.85
CA ILE A 14 -2.20 -13.93 30.23
C ILE A 14 -1.44 -12.69 29.79
N VAL A 15 -0.53 -12.17 30.61
CA VAL A 15 0.28 -10.98 30.29
C VAL A 15 1.21 -11.25 29.11
N ILE A 16 1.89 -12.41 29.09
CA ILE A 16 2.75 -12.80 27.95
C ILE A 16 1.91 -13.00 26.68
N GLY A 17 0.73 -13.61 26.78
CA GLY A 17 -0.21 -13.75 25.68
C GLY A 17 -0.63 -12.39 25.11
N ALA A 18 -1.01 -11.44 25.96
CA ALA A 18 -1.35 -10.09 25.53
C ALA A 18 -0.16 -9.36 24.86
N ILE A 19 1.05 -9.48 25.43
CA ILE A 19 2.26 -8.88 24.86
C ILE A 19 2.60 -9.49 23.50
N THR A 20 2.52 -10.82 23.36
CA THR A 20 2.79 -11.50 22.09
C THR A 20 1.78 -11.12 21.02
N ILE A 21 0.49 -11.02 21.36
CA ILE A 21 -0.55 -10.51 20.45
C ILE A 21 -0.24 -9.06 20.03
N LEU A 22 0.12 -8.19 20.97
CA LEU A 22 0.50 -6.80 20.66
C LEU A 22 1.74 -6.71 19.76
N ILE A 23 2.73 -7.59 19.95
CA ILE A 23 3.90 -7.69 19.08
C ILE A 23 3.49 -8.16 17.68
N ILE A 24 2.65 -9.18 17.57
CA ILE A 24 2.15 -9.67 16.28
C ILE A 24 1.39 -8.55 15.56
N LEU A 25 0.45 -7.87 16.21
CA LEU A 25 -0.29 -6.75 15.61
C LEU A 25 0.63 -5.61 15.15
N THR A 26 1.65 -5.26 15.95
CA THR A 26 2.60 -4.20 15.58
C THR A 26 3.59 -4.60 14.50
N VAL A 27 3.98 -5.87 14.42
CA VAL A 27 4.84 -6.41 13.35
C VAL A 27 4.04 -6.57 12.07
N THR A 28 2.86 -7.18 12.12
CA THR A 28 1.95 -7.35 10.97
C THR A 28 1.50 -6.01 10.42
N GLY A 29 1.14 -5.03 11.26
CA GLY A 29 0.81 -3.69 10.79
C GLY A 29 1.95 -3.03 10.01
N ARG A 30 3.19 -3.08 10.52
CA ARG A 30 4.38 -2.58 9.80
C ARG A 30 4.65 -3.33 8.51
N MET A 31 4.55 -4.65 8.56
CA MET A 31 4.76 -5.51 7.41
C MET A 31 3.73 -5.23 6.33
N ASN A 32 2.48 -4.94 6.70
CA ASN A 32 1.43 -4.57 5.75
C ASN A 32 1.74 -3.24 5.08
N TYR A 33 2.09 -2.18 5.82
CA TYR A 33 2.44 -0.88 5.19
C TYR A 33 3.70 -0.95 4.31
N ALA A 34 4.71 -1.75 4.70
CA ALA A 34 5.93 -1.95 3.93
C ALA A 34 5.65 -2.68 2.61
N THR A 35 5.03 -3.85 2.72
CA THR A 35 4.73 -4.69 1.55
C THR A 35 3.71 -4.02 0.64
N GLU A 36 2.74 -3.29 1.20
CA GLU A 36 1.78 -2.46 0.45
C GLU A 36 2.48 -1.42 -0.41
N LEU A 37 3.42 -0.65 0.17
CA LEU A 37 4.12 0.41 -0.54
C LEU A 37 5.08 -0.16 -1.59
N GLU A 38 5.78 -1.25 -1.27
CA GLU A 38 6.68 -1.95 -2.20
C GLU A 38 5.94 -2.57 -3.39
N SER A 39 4.72 -3.07 -3.18
CA SER A 39 3.89 -3.63 -4.25
C SER A 39 3.34 -2.56 -5.19
N GLN A 40 2.93 -1.40 -4.66
CA GLN A 40 2.30 -0.36 -5.48
C GLN A 40 3.26 0.59 -6.17
N LEU A 41 4.34 1.01 -5.49
CA LEU A 41 5.21 2.09 -5.99
C LEU A 41 5.79 1.78 -7.38
N PRO A 42 6.28 0.57 -7.69
CA PRO A 42 6.77 0.23 -9.02
C PRO A 42 5.71 0.43 -10.11
N ALA A 43 4.53 -0.17 -9.94
CA ALA A 43 3.45 -0.14 -10.93
C ALA A 43 2.97 1.30 -11.20
N VAL A 44 2.86 2.12 -10.14
CA VAL A 44 2.47 3.53 -10.27
C VAL A 44 3.51 4.34 -11.04
N VAL A 45 4.79 4.27 -10.66
CA VAL A 45 5.86 5.04 -11.30
C VAL A 45 6.02 4.65 -12.77
N GLU A 46 5.96 3.35 -13.07
CA GLU A 46 6.05 2.84 -14.44
C GLU A 46 4.84 3.24 -15.28
N ASN A 47 3.63 3.20 -14.73
CA ASN A 47 2.41 3.66 -15.41
C ASN A 47 2.53 5.13 -15.83
N ILE A 48 2.99 5.97 -14.92
CA ILE A 48 3.05 7.42 -15.16
C ILE A 48 4.11 7.73 -16.18
N LEU A 49 5.30 7.13 -16.09
CA LEU A 49 6.36 7.35 -17.07
C LEU A 49 6.01 6.79 -18.45
N TYR A 50 5.28 5.67 -18.51
CA TYR A 50 4.72 5.16 -19.76
C TYR A 50 3.74 6.15 -20.38
N ASN A 51 2.79 6.66 -19.58
CA ASN A 51 1.81 7.65 -20.04
C ASN A 51 2.48 8.95 -20.51
N VAL A 52 3.54 9.40 -19.82
CA VAL A 52 4.34 10.56 -20.24
C VAL A 52 5.08 10.29 -21.56
N LYS A 53 5.65 9.08 -21.73
CA LYS A 53 6.36 8.68 -22.96
C LYS A 53 5.44 8.57 -24.18
N ILE A 54 4.26 7.97 -24.02
CA ILE A 54 3.30 7.77 -25.13
C ILE A 54 2.61 9.06 -25.53
N LYS A 55 2.22 9.88 -24.55
CA LYS A 55 1.36 11.01 -24.85
C LYS A 55 2.07 12.21 -25.46
N GLN A 56 3.41 12.22 -25.59
CA GLN A 56 4.20 13.40 -26.03
C GLN A 56 3.59 14.72 -25.52
N LEU A 57 3.13 14.72 -24.26
CA LEU A 57 2.12 15.67 -23.81
C LEU A 57 2.79 17.00 -23.51
N TYR A 58 2.75 17.86 -24.55
CA TYR A 58 3.29 19.21 -24.59
C TYR A 58 4.79 19.31 -24.29
N ASN A 59 5.36 20.41 -24.78
CA ASN A 59 6.78 20.69 -24.67
C ASN A 59 7.13 20.99 -23.21
N VAL A 60 7.24 19.97 -22.36
CA VAL A 60 7.74 20.08 -20.97
C VAL A 60 9.03 20.90 -21.07
N ALA A 61 9.03 22.13 -20.56
CA ALA A 61 10.04 23.12 -20.87
C ALA A 61 11.42 22.70 -20.34
N ASP A 62 11.45 21.98 -19.20
CA ASP A 62 12.67 21.58 -18.51
C ASP A 62 12.47 20.38 -17.54
N ASN A 63 13.56 19.96 -16.87
CA ASN A 63 13.55 18.87 -15.90
C ASN A 63 12.69 19.16 -14.65
N GLN A 64 12.43 20.43 -14.33
CA GLN A 64 11.64 20.81 -13.16
C GLN A 64 10.15 20.57 -13.41
N GLU A 65 9.64 20.98 -14.58
CA GLU A 65 8.27 20.70 -15.00
C GLU A 65 8.05 19.18 -15.15
N PHE A 66 8.99 18.46 -15.75
CA PHE A 66 8.97 17.00 -15.82
C PHE A 66 8.84 16.37 -14.43
N THR A 67 9.63 16.87 -13.47
CA THR A 67 9.62 16.35 -12.10
C THR A 67 8.29 16.63 -11.43
N ALA A 68 7.76 17.85 -11.56
CA ALA A 68 6.50 18.25 -10.94
C ALA A 68 5.33 17.41 -11.45
N ASP A 69 5.21 17.26 -12.77
CA ASP A 69 4.12 16.51 -13.40
C ASP A 69 4.13 15.03 -13.02
N VAL A 70 5.31 14.41 -13.07
CA VAL A 70 5.46 13.00 -12.69
C VAL A 70 5.14 12.83 -11.20
N THR A 71 5.63 13.73 -10.34
CA THR A 71 5.37 13.67 -8.89
C THR A 71 3.89 13.88 -8.56
N GLU A 72 3.21 14.83 -9.22
CA GLU A 72 1.79 15.08 -9.03
C GLU A 72 0.95 13.85 -9.42
N GLN A 73 1.27 13.24 -10.57
CA GLN A 73 0.59 12.03 -11.00
C GLN A 73 0.84 10.87 -10.04
N ILE A 74 2.06 10.71 -9.52
CA ILE A 74 2.39 9.64 -8.56
C ILE A 74 1.60 9.85 -7.26
N ALA A 75 1.50 11.11 -6.79
CA ALA A 75 0.73 11.45 -5.60
C ALA A 75 -0.76 11.16 -5.75
N LYS A 76 -1.34 11.44 -6.94
CA LYS A 76 -2.74 11.11 -7.25
C LYS A 76 -2.98 9.61 -7.25
N GLU A 77 -2.08 8.84 -7.87
CA GLU A 77 -2.30 7.40 -8.09
C GLU A 77 -1.98 6.54 -6.85
N LEU A 78 -0.98 6.93 -6.02
CA LEU A 78 -0.69 6.25 -4.75
C LEU A 78 -1.77 6.46 -3.68
N ASP A 79 -2.78 7.28 -3.97
CA ASP A 79 -3.73 7.81 -3.00
C ASP A 79 -2.96 8.34 -1.78
N ALA A 80 -2.14 9.37 -2.02
CA ALA A 80 -1.20 9.89 -1.03
C ALA A 80 -1.94 10.52 0.17
N GLN A 81 -2.32 9.67 1.13
CA GLN A 81 -2.89 10.05 2.42
C GLN A 81 -1.84 10.77 3.30
N THR A 82 -2.29 11.39 4.39
CA THR A 82 -1.40 12.05 5.36
C THR A 82 -0.28 11.10 5.82
N GLY A 83 0.94 11.62 5.92
CA GLY A 83 2.11 10.84 6.35
C GLY A 83 2.97 10.26 5.21
N ILE A 84 2.60 10.43 3.94
CA ILE A 84 3.47 10.13 2.79
C ILE A 84 4.34 11.35 2.45
N VAL A 85 5.65 11.14 2.37
CA VAL A 85 6.65 12.13 1.95
C VAL A 85 7.41 11.59 0.75
N MET A 86 7.30 12.27 -0.39
CA MET A 86 8.04 11.94 -1.61
C MET A 86 9.36 12.71 -1.65
N ARG A 87 10.44 12.03 -2.03
CA ARG A 87 11.79 12.56 -2.17
C ARG A 87 12.31 12.27 -3.56
N ILE A 88 12.49 13.30 -4.37
CA ILE A 88 13.06 13.16 -5.70
C ILE A 88 14.56 12.91 -5.57
N MET A 89 15.01 11.74 -6.01
CA MET A 89 16.41 11.31 -5.93
C MET A 89 17.17 11.62 -7.22
N GLY A 90 16.44 11.74 -8.33
CA GLY A 90 16.99 12.15 -9.62
C GLY A 90 15.91 12.14 -10.69
N ALA A 91 15.96 13.09 -11.60
CA ALA A 91 15.08 13.16 -12.76
C ALA A 91 15.87 13.74 -13.94
N ASP A 92 15.77 13.09 -15.08
CA ASP A 92 16.41 13.53 -16.32
C ASP A 92 15.46 13.19 -17.47
N LYS A 93 14.81 14.22 -18.00
CA LYS A 93 13.83 14.12 -19.08
C LYS A 93 14.48 13.55 -20.34
N GLU A 94 15.68 14.00 -20.69
CA GLU A 94 16.36 13.61 -21.93
C GLU A 94 16.73 12.12 -21.92
N LYS A 95 17.16 11.61 -20.76
CA LYS A 95 17.45 10.19 -20.57
C LYS A 95 16.22 9.35 -20.21
N GLY A 96 15.05 9.98 -20.07
CA GLY A 96 13.84 9.35 -19.56
C GLY A 96 14.02 8.73 -18.16
N LEU A 97 14.94 9.24 -17.34
CA LEU A 97 15.23 8.73 -16.00
C LEU A 97 14.33 9.43 -14.99
N PHE A 98 13.72 8.65 -14.10
CA PHE A 98 13.07 9.18 -12.91
C PHE A 98 13.32 8.27 -11.71
N SER A 99 13.72 8.88 -10.60
CA SER A 99 14.04 8.20 -9.36
C SER A 99 13.38 8.91 -8.19
N VAL A 100 12.54 8.18 -7.46
CA VAL A 100 11.77 8.68 -6.33
C VAL A 100 11.91 7.76 -5.13
N GLY A 101 12.09 8.36 -3.95
CA GLY A 101 11.93 7.72 -2.65
C GLY A 101 10.61 8.14 -2.03
N VAL A 102 9.93 7.21 -1.37
CA VAL A 102 8.69 7.44 -0.64
C VAL A 102 8.88 6.97 0.79
N ASP A 103 8.74 7.91 1.73
CA ASP A 103 8.75 7.65 3.16
C ASP A 103 7.30 7.75 3.66
N ARG A 104 6.77 6.69 4.27
CA ARG A 104 5.42 6.65 4.85
C ARG A 104 5.49 6.51 6.36
N THR A 105 4.91 7.46 7.08
CA THR A 105 4.76 7.42 8.54
C THR A 105 3.38 6.90 8.95
N PHE A 106 3.31 6.18 10.06
CA PHE A 106 2.07 5.67 10.65
C PHE A 106 2.21 5.60 12.17
N VAL A 107 1.10 5.64 12.90
CA VAL A 107 1.09 5.55 14.36
C VAL A 107 0.80 4.11 14.76
N HIS A 108 1.62 3.57 15.66
CA HIS A 108 1.41 2.26 16.26
C HIS A 108 0.31 2.31 17.33
N PRO A 109 -0.33 1.17 17.66
CA PRO A 109 -1.26 1.08 18.79
C PRO A 109 -0.69 1.54 20.14
N ASN A 110 0.64 1.55 20.29
CA ASN A 110 1.34 2.08 21.48
C ASN A 110 1.59 3.59 21.44
N GLY A 111 1.07 4.30 20.44
CA GLY A 111 1.22 5.75 20.24
C GLY A 111 2.55 6.20 19.60
N LYS A 112 3.51 5.30 19.35
CA LYS A 112 4.77 5.67 18.67
C LYS A 112 4.58 5.73 17.16
N THR A 113 5.29 6.65 16.51
CA THR A 113 5.32 6.70 15.04
C THR A 113 6.33 5.71 14.47
N GLY A 114 5.90 4.89 13.52
CA GLY A 114 6.76 4.08 12.64
C GLY A 114 6.98 4.77 11.29
N THR A 115 8.02 4.36 10.57
CA THR A 115 8.27 4.84 9.20
C THR A 115 8.73 3.68 8.32
N VAL A 116 8.10 3.57 7.16
CA VAL A 116 8.51 2.68 6.06
C VAL A 116 9.10 3.53 4.96
N LYS A 117 10.15 3.04 4.29
CA LYS A 117 10.78 3.72 3.16
C LYS A 117 10.90 2.78 1.98
N CYS A 118 10.51 3.24 0.80
CA CYS A 118 10.70 2.54 -0.46
C CYS A 118 11.30 3.51 -1.48
N SER A 119 12.06 3.02 -2.45
CA SER A 119 12.51 3.85 -3.56
C SER A 119 12.43 3.09 -4.88
N ARG A 120 12.11 3.80 -5.95
CA ARG A 120 12.05 3.26 -7.30
C ARG A 120 12.80 4.17 -8.26
N THR A 121 13.59 3.55 -9.14
CA THR A 121 14.27 4.19 -10.27
C THR A 121 13.80 3.53 -11.55
N VAL A 122 13.33 4.32 -12.51
CA VAL A 122 12.84 3.84 -13.80
C VAL A 122 13.55 4.59 -14.92
N LEU A 123 13.90 3.86 -15.98
CA LEU A 123 14.36 4.39 -17.26
C LEU A 123 13.25 4.17 -18.27
N ALA A 124 12.63 5.24 -18.76
CA ALA A 124 11.49 5.20 -19.66
C ALA A 124 11.82 4.47 -20.97
N ASP A 125 13.05 4.52 -21.45
CA ASP A 125 13.51 3.80 -22.64
C ASP A 125 13.47 2.28 -22.47
N LYS A 126 13.58 1.78 -21.24
CA LYS A 126 13.48 0.35 -20.93
C LYS A 126 12.02 -0.11 -20.75
N LEU A 127 11.05 0.80 -20.71
CA LEU A 127 9.64 0.44 -20.72
C LEU A 127 9.29 -0.04 -22.13
N GLN A 128 8.92 -1.31 -22.25
CA GLN A 128 8.44 -1.88 -23.51
C GLN A 128 7.12 -1.20 -23.88
N ILE A 129 6.94 -0.86 -25.16
CA ILE A 129 5.67 -0.36 -25.71
C ILE A 129 4.76 -1.57 -25.95
N VAL A 130 4.44 -2.28 -24.87
CA VAL A 130 3.34 -3.24 -24.87
C VAL A 130 2.22 -2.51 -24.15
N GLU A 131 1.00 -2.56 -24.69
CA GLU A 131 -0.17 -2.04 -24.00
C GLU A 131 -0.31 -2.83 -22.69
N ILE A 132 0.20 -2.25 -21.60
CA ILE A 132 0.19 -2.92 -20.30
C ILE A 132 -1.26 -2.93 -19.84
N GLN A 133 -1.91 -4.08 -19.97
CA GLN A 133 -3.25 -4.30 -19.43
C GLN A 133 -3.18 -4.16 -17.91
N LYS A 134 -4.09 -3.37 -17.36
CA LYS A 134 -4.10 -3.01 -15.94
C LYS A 134 -5.48 -3.21 -15.34
N TYR A 135 -5.45 -3.45 -14.05
CA TYR A 135 -6.64 -3.60 -13.23
C TYR A 135 -6.52 -2.77 -11.95
N TYR A 136 -7.68 -2.37 -11.46
CA TYR A 136 -7.82 -1.66 -10.21
C TYR A 136 -8.43 -2.58 -9.17
N VAL A 137 -7.77 -2.64 -8.02
CA VAL A 137 -8.29 -3.33 -6.85
C VAL A 137 -8.67 -2.29 -5.81
N GLN A 138 -9.94 -2.27 -5.41
CA GLN A 138 -10.48 -1.28 -4.49
C GLN A 138 -10.94 -1.96 -3.20
N PHE A 139 -10.65 -1.31 -2.07
CA PHE A 139 -10.97 -1.78 -0.74
C PHE A 139 -11.95 -0.80 -0.08
N TYR A 140 -12.95 -1.33 0.60
CA TYR A 140 -14.00 -0.56 1.27
C TYR A 140 -14.13 -0.98 2.73
N LYS A 141 -14.39 -0.03 3.64
CA LYS A 141 -14.46 -0.34 5.08
C LYS A 141 -15.66 -1.20 5.48
N ASP A 142 -16.68 -1.30 4.65
CA ASP A 142 -17.82 -2.19 4.82
C ASP A 142 -18.60 -2.29 3.50
N ALA A 143 -19.51 -3.27 3.38
CA ALA A 143 -20.30 -3.52 2.18
C ALA A 143 -21.31 -2.40 1.84
N GLY A 144 -21.66 -1.54 2.80
CA GLY A 144 -22.56 -0.41 2.60
C GLY A 144 -21.83 0.89 2.25
N ASN A 145 -20.50 0.91 2.34
CA ASN A 145 -19.69 2.09 2.15
C ASN A 145 -19.33 2.28 0.68
N SER A 146 -19.68 3.43 0.12
CA SER A 146 -19.30 3.83 -1.23
C SER A 146 -17.95 4.54 -1.30
N GLU A 147 -17.39 4.96 -0.16
CA GLU A 147 -16.09 5.60 -0.07
C GLU A 147 -14.97 4.55 -0.11
N CYS A 148 -14.16 4.62 -1.16
CA CYS A 148 -13.00 3.76 -1.35
C CYS A 148 -11.98 4.05 -0.23
N TYR A 149 -11.69 3.06 0.60
CA TYR A 149 -10.68 3.15 1.65
C TYR A 149 -9.26 3.11 1.08
N LYS A 150 -9.04 2.21 0.10
CA LYS A 150 -7.73 2.06 -0.55
C LYS A 150 -7.92 1.56 -1.97
N LYS A 151 -7.12 2.07 -2.90
CA LYS A 151 -7.12 1.68 -4.31
C LYS A 151 -5.72 1.33 -4.76
N TYR A 152 -5.56 0.18 -5.43
CA TYR A 152 -4.32 -0.26 -6.04
C TYR A 152 -4.45 -0.25 -7.56
N CYS A 153 -3.37 0.15 -8.23
CA CYS A 153 -3.19 0.05 -9.67
C CYS A 153 -2.16 -1.05 -9.93
N VAL A 154 -2.56 -2.08 -10.66
CA VAL A 154 -1.81 -3.34 -10.78
C VAL A 154 -1.76 -3.75 -12.25
N THR A 155 -0.62 -4.28 -12.69
CA THR A 155 -0.48 -4.87 -14.02
C THR A 155 -1.19 -6.23 -14.05
N GLU A 156 -1.81 -6.58 -15.17
CA GLU A 156 -2.37 -7.91 -15.36
C GLU A 156 -1.34 -9.01 -15.04
N GLY A 157 -1.76 -10.00 -14.25
CA GLY A 157 -0.90 -11.12 -13.86
C GLY A 157 -0.06 -10.87 -12.59
N ASP A 158 0.06 -9.63 -12.12
CA ASP A 158 0.73 -9.34 -10.84
C ASP A 158 -0.18 -9.67 -9.65
N THR A 159 0.45 -10.01 -8.53
CA THR A 159 -0.23 -10.20 -7.23
C THR A 159 -0.16 -8.93 -6.39
N ILE A 160 -1.10 -8.76 -5.46
CA ILE A 160 -1.09 -7.66 -4.50
C ILE A 160 -0.86 -8.16 -3.08
N SER A 161 -0.48 -7.27 -2.17
CA SER A 161 -0.53 -7.54 -0.73
C SER A 161 -1.81 -7.01 -0.12
N ALA A 162 -2.23 -7.57 1.01
CA ALA A 162 -3.36 -7.02 1.75
C ALA A 162 -3.07 -5.57 2.19
N PRO A 163 -4.06 -4.66 2.14
CA PRO A 163 -3.90 -3.32 2.69
C PRO A 163 -3.73 -3.37 4.19
N ALA A 164 -3.18 -2.29 4.73
CA ALA A 164 -3.30 -2.02 6.16
C ALA A 164 -4.77 -2.10 6.60
N VAL A 165 -4.99 -2.68 7.78
CA VAL A 165 -6.34 -2.86 8.32
C VAL A 165 -6.90 -1.48 8.68
N PRO A 166 -8.11 -1.11 8.20
CA PRO A 166 -8.74 0.14 8.60
C PRO A 166 -8.98 0.15 10.12
N GLU A 167 -8.88 1.31 10.77
CA GLU A 167 -9.26 1.42 12.17
C GLU A 167 -10.79 1.58 12.28
N TYR A 168 -11.41 0.70 13.07
CA TYR A 168 -12.82 0.79 13.44
C TYR A 168 -12.93 0.63 14.96
N LYS A 169 -13.54 1.60 15.64
CA LYS A 169 -13.72 1.53 17.09
C LYS A 169 -14.68 0.39 17.42
N ASP A 170 -14.29 -0.43 18.40
CA ASP A 170 -15.13 -1.46 19.01
C ASP A 170 -15.55 -2.62 18.08
N ARG A 171 -14.78 -2.88 17.01
CA ARG A 171 -14.98 -4.04 16.14
C ARG A 171 -13.66 -4.75 15.83
N GLU A 172 -13.71 -6.07 15.76
CA GLU A 172 -12.55 -6.89 15.40
C GLU A 172 -12.55 -7.16 13.90
N PHE A 173 -11.47 -6.79 13.21
CA PHE A 173 -11.32 -7.07 11.78
C PHE A 173 -11.22 -8.58 11.53
N ALA A 174 -12.12 -9.11 10.72
CA ALA A 174 -12.24 -10.54 10.44
C ALA A 174 -11.66 -10.96 9.09
N GLY A 175 -11.37 -10.02 8.19
CA GLY A 175 -10.82 -10.30 6.86
C GLY A 175 -11.40 -9.41 5.77
N TRP A 176 -10.93 -9.64 4.55
CA TRP A 176 -11.46 -9.00 3.34
C TRP A 176 -12.29 -10.02 2.56
N GLN A 177 -13.43 -9.60 2.02
CA GLN A 177 -14.29 -10.43 1.17
C GLN A 177 -14.61 -9.74 -0.15
N ASP A 178 -14.82 -10.51 -1.22
CA ASP A 178 -15.31 -10.00 -2.49
C ASP A 178 -16.82 -9.67 -2.45
N ASP A 179 -17.35 -9.23 -3.59
CA ASP A 179 -18.77 -8.89 -3.78
C ASP A 179 -19.73 -10.09 -3.60
N LYS A 180 -19.20 -11.31 -3.63
CA LYS A 180 -19.95 -12.56 -3.45
C LYS A 180 -19.80 -13.13 -2.04
N GLY A 181 -19.02 -12.50 -1.18
CA GLY A 181 -18.76 -12.92 0.19
C GLY A 181 -17.67 -13.98 0.32
N TYR A 182 -16.88 -14.23 -0.72
CA TYR A 182 -15.71 -15.11 -0.63
C TYR A 182 -14.53 -14.37 -0.02
N GLU A 183 -13.75 -15.06 0.82
CA GLU A 183 -12.54 -14.49 1.41
C GLU A 183 -11.50 -14.16 0.34
N ALA A 184 -10.84 -13.01 0.49
CA ALA A 184 -9.86 -12.54 -0.47
C ALA A 184 -8.58 -13.39 -0.42
N ASP A 185 -8.21 -13.97 -1.56
CA ASP A 185 -6.89 -14.61 -1.76
C ASP A 185 -5.98 -13.68 -2.57
N PHE A 186 -5.07 -12.99 -1.87
CA PHE A 186 -4.13 -12.06 -2.47
C PHE A 186 -2.93 -12.75 -3.15
N SER A 187 -2.80 -14.09 -3.04
CA SER A 187 -1.78 -14.85 -3.76
C SER A 187 -2.14 -15.10 -5.23
N GLN A 188 -3.42 -14.91 -5.59
CA GLN A 188 -3.86 -15.04 -6.98
C GLN A 188 -3.48 -13.80 -7.80
N PRO A 189 -3.09 -14.00 -9.08
CA PRO A 189 -2.84 -12.89 -9.98
C PRO A 189 -4.11 -12.07 -10.21
N VAL A 190 -3.93 -10.76 -10.41
CA VAL A 190 -5.01 -9.85 -10.75
C VAL A 190 -5.21 -9.85 -12.26
N GLU A 191 -6.33 -10.40 -12.71
CA GLU A 191 -6.73 -10.50 -14.13
C GLU A 191 -8.00 -9.70 -14.46
N GLN A 192 -8.56 -9.00 -13.46
CA GLN A 192 -9.71 -8.12 -13.65
C GLN A 192 -9.79 -7.10 -12.50
N ASN A 193 -10.58 -6.04 -12.68
CA ASN A 193 -10.92 -5.15 -11.58
C ASN A 193 -11.61 -5.93 -10.45
N ARG A 194 -11.23 -5.66 -9.21
CA ARG A 194 -11.78 -6.33 -8.02
C ARG A 194 -12.14 -5.33 -6.94
N ASN A 195 -13.24 -5.61 -6.24
CA ASN A 195 -13.64 -4.87 -5.05
C ASN A 195 -13.61 -5.82 -3.86
N TYR A 196 -13.04 -5.36 -2.76
CA TYR A 196 -13.01 -6.08 -1.49
C TYR A 196 -13.59 -5.22 -0.37
N TYR A 197 -14.30 -5.87 0.54
CA TYR A 197 -15.02 -5.25 1.64
C TYR A 197 -14.50 -5.83 2.96
N ALA A 198 -14.21 -4.95 3.92
CA ALA A 198 -13.79 -5.38 5.25
C ALA A 198 -14.96 -6.02 6.00
N VAL A 199 -14.70 -7.20 6.58
CA VAL A 199 -15.62 -7.90 7.45
C VAL A 199 -15.21 -7.66 8.90
N TRP A 200 -16.20 -7.46 9.76
CA TRP A 200 -16.02 -7.12 11.17
C TRP A 200 -16.80 -8.08 12.06
N LYS A 201 -16.25 -8.37 13.25
CA LYS A 201 -16.89 -9.09 14.35
C LYS A 201 -17.17 -8.16 15.53
#